data_AF-A0A933RK01-F1
#
_entry.id   AF-A0A933RK01-F1
#
_cell.length_a   1.000
_cell.length_b   1.000
_cell.length_c   1.000
_cell.angle_alpha   90.00
_cell.angle_beta   90.00
_cell.angle_gamma   90.00
#
_symmetry.space_group_name_H-M   'P 1'
#
loop_
_entity.id
_entity.type
_entity.pdbx_description
1 polymer ?
#
loop_
_entity_poly.entity_id
_entity_poly.type
_entity_poly.pdbx_seq_one_letter_code
_entity_poly.pdbx_strand_id
1 'polypeptide(L)'
;MTQEEREALKIFSEWYANLPVYKASGGPARGVIGAALVVLEHLKENYDLHLDSHRTAAGKSQIVGLSGVAVARILGDHGETRPFLTEGGRTNRGAAGAVSSMLDAPEKTELHKLDSSARNKMLDTLQVYLIERVREYHGRQRLKIVYDPTQTARQSIHDFLVLARAEGKEGPVAQYLVGAKLQIRFPSVRIENKSYSTADEQSARPGDFLLGDTVFHVTVSPMSGVYDKCKRNL
;
A
#
# COMPACT_ATOMS: atom_id res chain seq x y z
N MET A 1 -11.75 11.09 -15.54
CA MET A 1 -11.27 9.81 -16.11
C MET A 1 -12.06 9.51 -17.37
N THR A 2 -11.42 9.37 -18.52
CA THR A 2 -12.07 9.08 -19.82
C THR A 2 -12.62 7.64 -19.86
N GLN A 3 -13.31 7.27 -20.93
CA GLN A 3 -13.82 5.90 -21.10
C GLN A 3 -12.66 4.92 -21.36
N GLU A 4 -11.69 5.35 -22.15
CA GLU A 4 -10.46 4.61 -22.46
C GLU A 4 -9.62 4.43 -21.20
N GLU A 5 -9.52 5.47 -20.35
CA GLU A 5 -8.82 5.38 -19.06
C GLU A 5 -9.45 4.35 -18.13
N ARG A 6 -10.78 4.24 -18.14
CA ARG A 6 -11.52 3.23 -17.36
C ARG A 6 -11.29 1.82 -17.87
N GLU A 7 -11.36 1.61 -19.18
CA GLU A 7 -11.21 0.28 -19.76
C GLU A 7 -9.77 -0.23 -19.61
N ALA A 8 -8.77 0.63 -19.83
CA ALA A 8 -7.38 0.26 -19.61
C ALA A 8 -7.09 -0.10 -18.15
N LEU A 9 -7.61 0.70 -17.21
CA LEU A 9 -7.48 0.41 -15.79
C LEU A 9 -8.19 -0.91 -15.42
N LYS A 10 -9.35 -1.18 -15.99
CA LYS A 10 -10.09 -2.42 -15.76
C LYS A 10 -9.28 -3.64 -16.22
N ILE A 11 -8.84 -3.66 -17.48
CA ILE A 11 -8.04 -4.77 -18.02
C ILE A 11 -6.75 -4.97 -17.21
N PHE A 12 -6.08 -3.87 -16.85
CA PHE A 12 -4.88 -3.93 -16.03
C PHE A 12 -5.15 -4.44 -14.60
N SER A 13 -6.28 -4.06 -14.01
CA SER A 13 -6.69 -4.54 -12.70
C SER A 13 -7.03 -6.04 -12.72
N GLU A 14 -7.62 -6.54 -13.82
CA GLU A 14 -7.87 -7.96 -14.05
C GLU A 14 -6.57 -8.73 -14.21
N TRP A 15 -5.59 -8.19 -14.94
CA TRP A 15 -4.24 -8.76 -15.00
C TRP A 15 -3.64 -8.89 -13.59
N TYR A 16 -3.70 -7.84 -12.78
CA TYR A 16 -3.18 -7.88 -11.41
C TYR A 16 -3.89 -8.93 -10.55
N ALA A 17 -5.23 -9.02 -10.67
CA ALA A 17 -6.05 -9.97 -9.92
C ALA A 17 -5.74 -11.43 -10.29
N ASN A 18 -5.30 -11.69 -11.51
CA ASN A 18 -4.93 -13.02 -11.99
C ASN A 18 -3.49 -13.44 -11.64
N LEU A 19 -2.71 -12.57 -10.99
CA LEU A 19 -1.35 -12.91 -10.56
C LEU A 19 -1.38 -13.93 -9.40
N PRO A 20 -0.42 -14.87 -9.35
CA PRO A 20 -0.32 -15.82 -8.24
C PRO A 20 -0.17 -15.12 -6.89
N VAL A 21 -1.00 -15.50 -5.93
CA VAL A 21 -0.98 -14.98 -4.56
C VAL A 21 -0.09 -15.84 -3.69
N TYR A 22 0.89 -15.21 -3.02
CA TYR A 22 1.80 -15.89 -2.12
C TYR A 22 1.46 -15.58 -0.66
N LYS A 23 1.46 -16.62 0.19
CA LYS A 23 1.16 -16.51 1.63
C LYS A 23 2.05 -15.49 2.36
N ALA A 24 3.32 -15.39 1.96
CA ALA A 24 4.30 -14.49 2.58
C ALA A 24 4.00 -13.00 2.32
N SER A 25 3.48 -12.67 1.13
CA SER A 25 3.13 -11.29 0.77
C SER A 25 1.64 -10.97 0.97
N GLY A 26 0.77 -11.98 1.11
CA GLY A 26 -0.68 -11.78 1.12
C GLY A 26 -1.20 -11.18 -0.19
N GLY A 27 -0.47 -11.38 -1.28
CA GLY A 27 -0.68 -10.80 -2.60
C GLY A 27 0.37 -11.30 -3.61
N PRO A 28 0.44 -10.71 -4.81
CA PRO A 28 1.45 -11.04 -5.81
C PRO A 28 2.88 -10.90 -5.28
N ALA A 29 3.82 -11.60 -5.92
CA ALA A 29 5.23 -11.48 -5.56
C ALA A 29 5.71 -10.03 -5.75
N ARG A 30 6.39 -9.47 -4.74
CA ARG A 30 6.89 -8.07 -4.77
C ARG A 30 7.76 -7.77 -5.98
N GLY A 31 8.56 -8.75 -6.43
CA GLY A 31 9.39 -8.61 -7.61
C GLY A 31 8.59 -8.49 -8.92
N VAL A 32 7.37 -9.02 -8.99
CA VAL A 32 6.47 -8.84 -10.16
C VAL A 32 5.95 -7.41 -10.18
N ILE A 33 5.51 -6.89 -9.03
CA ILE A 33 5.02 -5.51 -8.90
C ILE A 33 6.15 -4.53 -9.23
N GLY A 34 7.36 -4.75 -8.70
CA GLY A 34 8.52 -3.93 -9.02
C GLY A 34 8.90 -3.96 -10.51
N ALA A 35 8.86 -5.14 -11.13
CA ALA A 35 9.11 -5.28 -12.57
C ALA A 35 8.07 -4.51 -13.41
N ALA A 36 6.78 -4.63 -13.06
CA ALA A 36 5.71 -3.91 -13.73
C ALA A 36 5.85 -2.39 -13.61
N LEU A 37 6.19 -1.87 -12.42
CA LEU A 37 6.45 -0.44 -12.20
C LEU A 37 7.58 0.09 -13.10
N VAL A 38 8.69 -0.66 -13.20
CA VAL A 38 9.85 -0.27 -14.04
C VAL A 38 9.50 -0.32 -15.53
N VAL A 39 8.75 -1.33 -15.97
CA VAL A 39 8.31 -1.42 -17.38
C VAL A 39 7.34 -0.31 -17.75
N LEU A 40 6.42 0.08 -16.85
CA LEU A 40 5.56 1.24 -17.08
C LEU A 40 6.36 2.54 -17.24
N GLU A 41 7.48 2.72 -16.53
CA GLU A 41 8.41 3.84 -16.76
C GLU A 41 9.08 3.76 -18.12
N HIS A 42 9.58 2.57 -18.52
CA HIS A 42 10.15 2.39 -19.86
C HIS A 42 9.15 2.76 -20.95
N LEU A 43 7.87 2.37 -20.81
CA LEU A 43 6.82 2.70 -21.77
C LEU A 43 6.52 4.21 -21.88
N LYS A 44 6.78 4.98 -20.81
CA LYS A 44 6.66 6.45 -20.84
C LYS A 44 7.81 7.10 -21.60
N GLU A 45 9.01 6.53 -21.54
CA GLU A 45 10.22 7.01 -22.23
C GLU A 45 10.25 6.55 -23.70
N ASN A 46 10.04 5.26 -23.93
CA ASN A 46 9.98 4.63 -25.24
C ASN A 46 8.87 3.56 -25.25
N TYR A 47 7.82 3.83 -26.00
CA TYR A 47 6.66 2.95 -26.05
C TYR A 47 6.90 1.75 -26.96
N ASP A 48 7.31 0.65 -26.34
CA ASP A 48 7.52 -0.64 -27.00
C ASP A 48 6.83 -1.73 -26.18
N LEU A 49 5.89 -2.46 -26.77
CA LEU A 49 5.16 -3.53 -26.08
C LEU A 49 5.89 -4.88 -26.16
N HIS A 50 7.01 -4.97 -26.89
CA HIS A 50 7.79 -6.20 -26.97
C HIS A 50 8.60 -6.42 -25.69
N LEU A 51 8.30 -7.53 -25.02
CA LEU A 51 8.96 -7.92 -23.78
C LEU A 51 10.50 -7.98 -23.88
N ASP A 52 11.03 -8.39 -25.03
CA ASP A 52 12.48 -8.50 -25.25
C ASP A 52 13.17 -7.12 -25.24
N SER A 53 12.46 -6.03 -25.56
CA SER A 53 12.97 -4.65 -25.47
C SER A 53 13.14 -4.17 -24.03
N HIS A 54 12.54 -4.89 -23.07
CA HIS A 54 12.67 -4.60 -21.63
C HIS A 54 13.54 -5.61 -20.88
N ARG A 55 14.20 -6.53 -21.57
CA ARG A 55 15.01 -7.60 -20.97
C ARG A 55 16.51 -7.38 -21.13
N THR A 56 17.29 -7.86 -20.17
CA THR A 56 18.74 -7.81 -20.25
C THR A 56 19.26 -8.68 -21.41
N ALA A 57 20.23 -8.16 -22.17
CA ALA A 57 20.84 -8.87 -23.30
C ALA A 57 21.48 -10.21 -22.88
N ALA A 58 22.07 -10.27 -21.68
CA ALA A 58 22.57 -11.50 -21.10
C ALA A 58 21.43 -12.27 -20.40
N GLY A 59 21.09 -13.46 -20.92
CA GLY A 59 20.24 -14.44 -20.24
C GLY A 59 18.72 -14.25 -20.31
N LYS A 60 18.19 -13.19 -20.95
CA LYS A 60 16.76 -12.90 -21.24
C LYS A 60 15.75 -13.09 -20.08
N SER A 61 16.22 -13.27 -18.85
CA SER A 61 15.39 -13.68 -17.71
C SER A 61 15.09 -12.52 -16.75
N GLN A 62 15.79 -11.39 -16.90
CA GLN A 62 15.70 -10.22 -16.04
C GLN A 62 15.21 -9.00 -16.83
N ILE A 63 14.46 -8.14 -16.15
CA ILE A 63 14.02 -6.85 -16.67
C ILE A 63 15.16 -5.83 -16.51
N VAL A 64 15.46 -5.08 -17.56
CA VAL A 64 16.49 -4.01 -17.54
C VAL A 64 16.11 -2.96 -16.48
N GLY A 65 17.09 -2.44 -15.75
CA GLY A 65 16.86 -1.35 -14.78
C GLY A 65 16.13 -1.75 -13.49
N LEU A 66 15.62 -2.98 -13.38
CA LEU A 66 14.95 -3.45 -12.16
C LEU A 66 15.94 -3.54 -10.99
N SER A 67 15.81 -2.60 -10.06
CA SER A 67 16.56 -2.58 -8.81
C SER A 67 15.72 -2.04 -7.67
N GLY A 68 16.10 -2.34 -6.43
CA GLY A 68 15.43 -1.77 -5.25
C GLY A 68 15.49 -0.23 -5.25
N VAL A 69 16.59 0.34 -5.73
CA VAL A 69 16.78 1.80 -5.88
C VAL A 69 15.84 2.38 -6.93
N ALA A 70 15.73 1.74 -8.10
CA ALA A 70 14.83 2.21 -9.16
C ALA A 70 13.36 2.16 -8.71
N VAL A 71 12.95 1.08 -8.04
CA VAL A 71 11.58 0.97 -7.52
C VAL A 71 11.34 1.97 -6.40
N ALA A 72 12.30 2.19 -5.49
CA ALA A 72 12.18 3.21 -4.45
C ALA A 72 12.04 4.63 -5.02
N ARG A 73 12.74 4.95 -6.12
CA ARG A 73 12.57 6.22 -6.84
C ARG A 73 11.13 6.37 -7.33
N ILE A 74 10.63 5.38 -8.08
CA ILE A 74 9.26 5.40 -8.64
C ILE A 74 8.22 5.55 -7.53
N LEU A 75 8.35 4.80 -6.43
CA LEU A 75 7.43 4.91 -5.30
C LEU A 75 7.51 6.30 -4.64
N GLY A 76 8.74 6.82 -4.47
CA GLY A 76 9.00 8.13 -3.87
C GLY A 76 8.42 9.29 -4.68
N ASP A 77 8.47 9.22 -6.00
CA ASP A 77 7.87 10.21 -6.92
C ASP A 77 6.35 10.33 -6.72
N HIS A 78 5.71 9.30 -6.15
CA HIS A 78 4.29 9.26 -5.79
C HIS A 78 4.02 9.37 -4.29
N GLY A 79 5.04 9.69 -3.47
CA GLY A 79 4.91 9.90 -2.03
C GLY A 79 4.91 8.61 -1.18
N GLU A 80 5.26 7.45 -1.74
CA GLU A 80 5.49 6.21 -1.00
C GLU A 80 6.99 6.01 -0.76
N THR A 81 7.46 6.26 0.46
CA THR A 81 8.89 6.23 0.80
C THR A 81 9.31 4.96 1.56
N ARG A 82 8.37 4.06 1.88
CA ARG A 82 8.69 2.85 2.65
C ARG A 82 9.48 1.85 1.81
N PRO A 83 10.46 1.14 2.40
CA PRO A 83 11.26 0.14 1.66
C PRO A 83 10.41 -1.03 1.16
N PHE A 84 10.28 -1.17 -0.16
CA PHE A 84 9.48 -2.24 -0.77
C PHE A 84 10.32 -3.46 -1.20
N LEU A 85 11.49 -3.23 -1.83
CA LEU A 85 12.42 -4.26 -2.32
C LEU A 85 13.83 -4.03 -1.78
N THR A 86 14.41 -5.03 -1.13
CA THR A 86 15.75 -4.98 -0.52
C THR A 86 16.86 -5.48 -1.44
N GLU A 87 16.58 -6.48 -2.28
CA GLU A 87 17.50 -6.97 -3.30
C GLU A 87 16.90 -6.70 -4.67
N GLY A 88 17.67 -6.09 -5.57
CA GLY A 88 17.22 -5.72 -6.91
C GLY A 88 16.85 -6.94 -7.75
N GLY A 89 15.62 -7.44 -7.61
CA GLY A 89 14.96 -8.39 -8.52
C GLY A 89 15.71 -9.70 -8.83
N ARG A 90 16.81 -10.02 -8.14
CA ARG A 90 17.79 -11.05 -8.56
C ARG A 90 17.19 -12.47 -8.58
N THR A 91 16.11 -12.71 -7.84
CA THR A 91 15.37 -13.97 -7.83
C THR A 91 13.92 -13.74 -8.20
N ASN A 92 13.63 -13.65 -9.50
CA ASN A 92 12.26 -13.79 -9.96
C ASN A 92 12.17 -14.61 -11.24
N ARG A 93 12.34 -15.95 -11.09
CA ARG A 93 11.82 -16.93 -12.05
C ARG A 93 10.29 -16.81 -12.06
N GLY A 94 9.76 -15.82 -12.79
CA GLY A 94 8.32 -15.52 -12.84
C GLY A 94 7.96 -14.08 -13.25
N ALA A 95 8.82 -13.07 -12.93
CA ALA A 95 8.56 -11.67 -13.29
C ALA A 95 8.35 -11.48 -14.79
N ALA A 96 9.24 -12.08 -15.59
CA ALA A 96 9.23 -11.86 -17.02
C ALA A 96 7.96 -12.44 -17.69
N GLY A 97 7.41 -13.54 -17.17
CA GLY A 97 6.14 -14.08 -17.65
C GLY A 97 4.95 -13.21 -17.28
N ALA A 98 4.92 -12.71 -16.04
CA ALA A 98 3.88 -11.79 -15.57
C ALA A 98 3.92 -10.43 -16.28
N VAL A 99 5.12 -9.91 -16.60
CA VAL A 99 5.28 -8.71 -17.41
C VAL A 99 4.87 -8.97 -18.86
N SER A 100 5.14 -10.14 -19.42
CA SER A 100 4.64 -10.49 -20.76
C SER A 100 3.13 -10.34 -20.85
N SER A 101 2.39 -10.99 -19.94
CA SER A 101 0.93 -10.88 -19.91
C SER A 101 0.44 -9.48 -19.53
N MET A 102 1.27 -8.70 -18.84
CA MET A 102 1.00 -7.29 -18.58
C MET A 102 1.10 -6.45 -19.84
N LEU A 103 2.06 -6.71 -20.74
CA LEU A 103 2.25 -5.97 -22.00
C LEU A 103 1.18 -6.32 -23.04
N ASP A 104 0.63 -7.54 -22.98
CA ASP A 104 -0.49 -7.98 -23.81
C ASP A 104 -1.82 -7.26 -23.45
N ALA A 105 -1.93 -6.73 -22.22
CA ALA A 105 -3.13 -6.01 -21.76
C ALA A 105 -3.31 -4.61 -22.42
N PRO A 106 -2.27 -3.76 -22.48
CA PRO A 106 -2.22 -2.51 -23.25
C PRO A 106 -2.44 -2.64 -24.76
N GLU A 107 -2.08 -3.77 -25.37
CA GLU A 107 -2.33 -3.97 -26.80
C GLU A 107 -3.84 -3.92 -27.12
N LYS A 108 -4.68 -4.37 -26.18
CA LYS A 108 -6.14 -4.39 -26.29
C LYS A 108 -6.81 -3.04 -26.06
N THR A 109 -6.10 -2.05 -25.56
CA THR A 109 -6.64 -0.73 -25.18
C THR A 109 -6.29 0.36 -26.18
N GLU A 110 -5.72 -0.01 -27.34
CA GLU A 110 -5.35 0.88 -28.45
C GLU A 110 -4.48 2.08 -28.03
N LEU A 111 -3.67 1.95 -26.97
CA LEU A 111 -2.82 3.05 -26.47
C LEU A 111 -1.80 3.56 -27.50
N HIS A 112 -1.49 2.75 -28.50
CA HIS A 112 -0.65 3.14 -29.64
C HIS A 112 -1.27 4.25 -30.51
N LYS A 113 -2.60 4.44 -30.46
CA LYS A 113 -3.31 5.49 -31.21
C LYS A 113 -3.31 6.84 -30.51
N LEU A 114 -3.00 6.86 -29.21
CA LEU A 114 -2.93 8.09 -28.42
C LEU A 114 -1.62 8.81 -28.68
N ASP A 115 -1.64 10.14 -28.58
CA ASP A 115 -0.41 10.91 -28.53
C ASP A 115 0.39 10.59 -27.25
N SER A 116 1.68 10.96 -27.25
CA SER A 116 2.59 10.67 -26.15
C SER A 116 2.13 11.24 -24.80
N SER A 117 1.44 12.39 -24.78
CA SER A 117 0.98 13.01 -23.54
C SER A 117 -0.19 12.25 -22.93
N ALA A 118 -1.22 11.96 -23.74
CA ALA A 118 -2.38 11.18 -23.33
C ALA A 118 -1.98 9.75 -22.91
N ARG A 119 -1.05 9.14 -23.64
CA ARG A 119 -0.50 7.82 -23.32
C ARG A 119 0.27 7.83 -22.01
N ASN A 120 1.13 8.83 -21.77
CA ASN A 120 1.91 8.89 -20.53
C ASN A 120 1.02 9.10 -19.30
N LYS A 121 -0.07 9.88 -19.44
CA LYS A 121 -1.08 10.02 -18.39
C LYS A 121 -1.80 8.70 -18.10
N MET A 122 -2.07 7.90 -19.12
CA MET A 122 -2.62 6.55 -18.94
C MET A 122 -1.66 5.65 -18.16
N LEU A 123 -0.40 5.58 -18.61
CA LEU A 123 0.63 4.76 -17.98
C LEU A 123 0.85 5.18 -16.52
N ASP A 124 0.76 6.48 -16.23
CA ASP A 124 0.79 7.00 -14.87
C ASP A 124 -0.40 6.51 -14.03
N THR A 125 -1.60 6.49 -14.60
CA THR A 125 -2.80 5.93 -13.94
C THR A 125 -2.62 4.44 -13.58
N LEU A 126 -2.06 3.65 -14.49
CA LEU A 126 -1.74 2.24 -14.24
C LEU A 126 -0.66 2.08 -13.17
N GLN A 127 0.32 2.98 -13.16
CA GLN A 127 1.38 3.01 -12.14
C GLN A 127 0.81 3.34 -10.76
N VAL A 128 -0.02 4.38 -10.65
CA VAL A 128 -0.73 4.74 -9.41
C VAL A 128 -1.53 3.56 -8.85
N TYR A 129 -2.21 2.80 -9.71
CA TYR A 129 -2.93 1.59 -9.27
C TYR A 129 -2.00 0.56 -8.59
N LEU A 130 -0.80 0.31 -9.13
CA LEU A 130 0.17 -0.58 -8.48
C LEU A 130 0.70 -0.01 -7.17
N ILE A 131 0.90 1.31 -7.11
CA ILE A 131 1.39 2.00 -5.91
C ILE A 131 0.35 1.88 -4.78
N GLU A 132 -0.95 1.98 -5.08
CA GLU A 132 -2.00 1.71 -4.09
C GLU A 132 -1.95 0.27 -3.57
N ARG A 133 -1.65 -0.71 -4.43
CA ARG A 133 -1.45 -2.10 -3.97
C ARG A 133 -0.20 -2.26 -3.08
N VAL A 134 0.85 -1.48 -3.33
CA VAL A 134 2.04 -1.43 -2.47
C VAL A 134 1.70 -0.79 -1.11
N ARG A 135 0.93 0.30 -1.10
CA ARG A 135 0.41 0.95 0.12
C ARG A 135 -0.42 -0.01 0.96
N GLU A 136 -1.32 -0.75 0.33
CA GLU A 136 -2.11 -1.79 0.99
C GLU A 136 -1.23 -2.90 1.56
N TYR A 137 -0.22 -3.37 0.80
CA TYR A 137 0.74 -4.36 1.27
C TYR A 137 1.43 -3.90 2.56
N HIS A 138 1.94 -2.67 2.60
CA HIS A 138 2.56 -2.09 3.80
C HIS A 138 1.57 -1.89 4.95
N GLY A 139 0.34 -1.47 4.64
CA GLY A 139 -0.74 -1.35 5.62
C GLY A 139 -1.06 -2.66 6.34
N ARG A 140 -0.95 -3.80 5.64
CA ARG A 140 -1.15 -5.15 6.22
C ARG A 140 0.03 -5.63 7.07
N GLN A 141 1.23 -5.06 6.92
CA GLN A 141 2.39 -5.52 7.68
C GLN A 141 2.24 -5.18 9.17
N ARG A 142 2.61 -6.10 10.06
CA ARG A 142 2.61 -5.82 11.50
C ARG A 142 3.74 -4.85 11.85
N LEU A 143 3.52 -3.97 12.82
CA LEU A 143 4.60 -3.20 13.43
C LEU A 143 5.55 -4.17 14.13
N LYS A 144 6.83 -4.09 13.81
CA LYS A 144 7.89 -4.84 14.50
C LYS A 144 8.55 -3.91 15.50
N ILE A 145 8.28 -4.15 16.78
CA ILE A 145 8.91 -3.42 17.88
C ILE A 145 9.96 -4.35 18.48
N VAL A 146 11.18 -3.86 18.61
CA VAL A 146 12.22 -4.53 19.39
C VAL A 146 12.24 -3.86 20.75
N TYR A 147 11.93 -4.61 21.81
CA TYR A 147 12.02 -4.09 23.17
C TYR A 147 13.49 -4.01 23.58
N ASP A 148 13.91 -2.82 24.01
CA ASP A 148 15.25 -2.56 24.51
C ASP A 148 15.17 -2.24 26.01
N PRO A 149 15.65 -3.14 26.91
CA PRO A 149 15.58 -2.93 28.35
C PRO A 149 16.50 -1.80 28.84
N THR A 150 17.40 -1.29 28.00
CA THR A 150 18.26 -0.15 28.35
C THR A 150 17.56 1.20 28.15
N GLN A 151 16.42 1.21 27.46
CA GLN A 151 15.63 2.41 27.21
C GLN A 151 14.63 2.69 28.32
N THR A 152 14.37 3.98 28.57
CA THR A 152 13.27 4.37 29.44
C THR A 152 11.92 4.10 28.76
N ALA A 153 10.86 3.86 29.54
CA ALA A 153 9.52 3.71 28.99
C ALA A 153 9.09 4.88 28.09
N ARG A 154 9.52 6.11 28.43
CA ARG A 154 9.28 7.30 27.60
C ARG A 154 9.94 7.17 26.23
N GLN A 155 11.19 6.73 26.19
CA GLN A 155 11.94 6.54 24.94
C GLN A 155 11.30 5.43 24.10
N SER A 156 10.96 4.30 24.70
CA SER A 156 10.31 3.19 23.98
C SER A 156 8.95 3.60 23.40
N ILE A 157 8.15 4.39 24.12
CA ILE A 157 6.89 4.93 23.59
C ILE A 157 7.13 5.93 22.46
N HIS A 158 8.12 6.82 22.62
CA HIS A 158 8.49 7.78 21.57
C HIS A 158 8.90 7.06 20.28
N ASP A 159 9.80 6.08 20.36
CA ASP A 159 10.31 5.37 19.20
C ASP A 159 9.22 4.51 18.55
N PHE A 160 8.32 3.95 19.36
CA PHE A 160 7.13 3.28 18.85
C PHE A 160 6.21 4.22 18.06
N LEU A 161 5.97 5.44 18.54
CA LEU A 161 5.15 6.44 17.84
C LEU A 161 5.83 6.92 16.54
N VAL A 162 7.15 7.13 16.55
CA VAL A 162 7.93 7.46 15.34
C VAL A 162 7.81 6.35 14.31
N LEU A 163 7.97 5.09 14.73
CA LEU A 163 7.81 3.93 13.85
C LEU A 163 6.38 3.83 13.31
N ALA A 164 5.36 4.04 14.15
CA ALA A 164 3.96 4.01 13.73
C ALA A 164 3.67 5.06 12.66
N ARG A 165 4.24 6.27 12.79
CA ARG A 165 4.16 7.32 11.76
C ARG A 165 4.84 6.91 10.46
N ALA A 166 6.08 6.46 10.53
CA ALA A 166 6.83 6.02 9.36
C ALA A 166 6.12 4.88 8.59
N GLU A 167 5.40 4.02 9.31
CA GLU A 167 4.67 2.88 8.77
C GLU A 167 3.21 3.19 8.38
N GLY A 168 2.73 4.43 8.60
CA GLY A 168 1.35 4.83 8.32
C GLY A 168 0.29 4.15 9.21
N LYS A 169 0.66 3.83 10.46
CA LYS A 169 -0.14 3.07 11.43
C LYS A 169 -0.48 3.87 12.69
N GLU A 170 -0.41 5.21 12.61
CA GLU A 170 -0.69 6.12 13.74
C GLU A 170 -2.11 5.94 14.30
N GLY A 171 -3.13 5.82 13.45
CA GLY A 171 -4.52 5.62 13.87
C GLY A 171 -4.72 4.37 14.73
N PRO A 172 -4.41 3.16 14.22
CA PRO A 172 -4.49 1.93 15.02
C PRO A 172 -3.69 2.02 16.32
N VAL A 173 -2.46 2.54 16.25
CA VAL A 173 -1.60 2.66 17.43
C VAL A 173 -2.19 3.61 18.47
N ALA A 174 -2.74 4.75 18.05
CA ALA A 174 -3.39 5.69 18.95
C ALA A 174 -4.58 5.04 19.67
N GLN A 175 -5.42 4.28 18.97
CA GLN A 175 -6.54 3.56 19.59
C GLN A 175 -6.05 2.59 20.67
N TYR A 176 -5.02 1.77 20.39
CA TYR A 176 -4.47 0.84 21.38
C TYR A 176 -3.83 1.55 22.59
N LEU A 177 -3.14 2.67 22.38
CA LEU A 177 -2.55 3.45 23.47
C LEU A 177 -3.62 4.10 24.36
N VAL A 178 -4.69 4.63 23.76
CA VAL A 178 -5.86 5.16 24.50
C VAL A 178 -6.52 4.04 25.29
N GLY A 179 -6.77 2.88 24.67
CA GLY A 179 -7.33 1.71 25.35
C GLY A 179 -6.49 1.24 26.54
N ALA A 180 -5.16 1.18 26.37
CA ALA A 180 -4.24 0.86 27.46
C ALA A 180 -4.29 1.90 28.59
N LYS A 181 -4.37 3.19 28.25
CA LYS A 181 -4.49 4.26 29.24
C LYS A 181 -5.81 4.20 30.01
N LEU A 182 -6.92 3.92 29.32
CA LEU A 182 -8.23 3.71 29.94
C LEU A 182 -8.18 2.50 30.90
N GLN A 183 -7.53 1.40 30.50
CA GLN A 183 -7.43 0.21 31.33
C GLN A 183 -6.66 0.45 32.64
N ILE A 184 -5.59 1.25 32.58
CA ILE A 184 -4.84 1.68 33.77
C ILE A 184 -5.69 2.58 34.66
N ARG A 185 -6.48 3.48 34.06
CA ARG A 185 -7.29 4.46 34.81
C ARG A 185 -8.53 3.85 35.47
N PHE A 186 -9.09 2.81 34.88
CA PHE A 186 -10.31 2.12 35.29
C PHE A 186 -10.05 0.61 35.44
N PRO A 187 -9.27 0.18 36.46
CA PRO A 187 -8.81 -1.21 36.58
C PRO A 187 -9.94 -2.21 36.84
N SER A 188 -11.08 -1.77 37.37
CA SER A 188 -12.27 -2.60 37.59
C SER A 188 -13.15 -2.76 36.34
N VAL A 189 -12.85 -2.02 35.26
CA VAL A 189 -13.59 -2.11 34.00
C VAL A 189 -12.69 -2.76 32.96
N ARG A 190 -13.24 -3.76 32.26
CA ARG A 190 -12.54 -4.38 31.13
C ARG A 190 -12.65 -3.46 29.92
N ILE A 191 -11.52 -2.95 29.44
CA ILE A 191 -11.45 -2.17 28.21
C ILE A 191 -11.24 -3.12 27.03
N GLU A 192 -12.22 -3.17 26.13
CA GLU A 192 -12.17 -4.05 24.96
C GLU A 192 -11.32 -3.41 23.84
N ASN A 193 -10.12 -3.95 23.61
CA ASN A 193 -9.29 -3.57 22.47
C ASN A 193 -9.72 -4.34 21.21
N LYS A 194 -10.62 -3.74 20.43
CA LYS A 194 -11.14 -4.33 19.19
C LYS A 194 -10.34 -3.85 17.98
N SER A 195 -10.39 -4.60 16.87
CA SER A 195 -9.59 -4.26 15.68
C SER A 195 -10.00 -2.91 15.10
N TYR A 196 -9.01 -2.03 14.88
CA TYR A 196 -9.16 -0.70 14.26
C TYR A 196 -9.86 -0.74 12.90
N SER A 197 -9.74 -1.84 12.15
CA SER A 197 -10.33 -1.99 10.82
C SER A 197 -11.77 -2.55 10.81
N THR A 198 -12.37 -2.78 11.98
CA THR A 198 -13.76 -3.24 12.05
C THR A 198 -14.64 -2.04 11.76
N ALA A 199 -15.11 -1.90 10.51
CA ALA A 199 -15.96 -0.80 10.08
C ALA A 199 -17.12 -0.58 11.05
N ASP A 200 -17.26 0.66 11.53
CA ASP A 200 -18.32 1.12 12.44
C ASP A 200 -19.74 0.78 11.96
N GLU A 201 -19.93 0.48 10.67
CA GLU A 201 -21.25 0.14 10.11
C GLU A 201 -21.72 -1.29 10.39
N GLN A 202 -20.81 -2.24 10.65
CA GLN A 202 -21.20 -3.62 10.97
C GLN A 202 -21.29 -3.91 12.46
N SER A 203 -20.80 -3.02 13.33
CA SER A 203 -20.97 -3.13 14.77
C SER A 203 -21.76 -1.93 15.25
N ALA A 204 -22.92 -2.13 15.87
CA ALA A 204 -23.79 -1.08 16.43
C ALA A 204 -23.12 -0.31 17.61
N ARG A 205 -21.92 0.23 17.40
CA ARG A 205 -21.09 0.86 18.41
C ARG A 205 -21.18 2.37 18.29
N PRO A 206 -21.29 3.08 19.43
CA PRO A 206 -21.35 4.54 19.43
C PRO A 206 -19.97 5.19 19.17
N GLY A 207 -18.85 4.46 19.31
CA GLY A 207 -17.48 4.92 19.07
C GLY A 207 -16.43 3.83 19.36
N ASP A 208 -15.16 4.22 19.45
CA ASP A 208 -14.01 3.32 19.67
C ASP A 208 -14.03 2.68 21.06
N PHE A 209 -14.41 3.46 22.08
CA PHE A 209 -14.62 2.99 23.44
C PHE A 209 -15.92 3.57 24.00
N LEU A 210 -16.62 2.77 24.81
CA LEU A 210 -17.76 3.20 25.62
C LEU A 210 -17.46 2.86 27.08
N LEU A 211 -17.50 3.87 27.95
CA LEU A 211 -17.29 3.71 29.38
C LEU A 211 -18.41 4.43 30.14
N GLY A 212 -19.31 3.66 30.76
CA GLY A 212 -20.51 4.23 31.37
C GLY A 212 -21.37 4.89 30.31
N ASP A 213 -21.58 6.20 30.45
CA ASP A 213 -22.28 7.08 29.51
C ASP A 213 -21.35 7.86 28.56
N THR A 214 -20.04 7.63 28.64
CA THR A 214 -19.03 8.39 27.88
C THR A 214 -18.52 7.59 26.70
N VAL A 215 -18.58 8.20 25.51
CA VAL A 215 -18.05 7.63 24.26
C VAL A 215 -16.74 8.31 23.86
N PHE A 216 -15.74 7.50 23.52
CA PHE A 216 -14.45 7.97 23.01
C PHE A 216 -14.36 7.69 21.50
N HIS A 217 -14.05 8.72 20.73
CA HIS A 217 -13.61 8.62 19.33
C HIS A 217 -12.13 9.01 19.28
N VAL A 218 -11.28 8.09 18.83
CA VAL A 218 -9.82 8.27 18.76
C VAL A 218 -9.43 8.57 17.32
N THR A 219 -8.80 9.73 17.10
CA THR A 219 -8.29 10.11 15.78
C THR A 219 -6.96 10.84 15.89
N VAL A 220 -6.08 10.60 14.92
CA VAL A 220 -4.84 11.36 14.70
C VAL A 220 -5.00 12.42 13.61
N SER A 221 -6.15 12.44 12.93
CA SER A 221 -6.51 13.40 11.88
C SER A 221 -7.97 13.83 12.07
N PRO A 222 -8.23 14.82 12.95
CA PRO A 222 -9.60 15.24 13.25
C PRO A 222 -10.21 15.94 12.03
N MET A 223 -11.27 15.35 11.48
CA MET A 223 -12.08 15.90 10.39
C MET A 223 -13.52 16.11 10.83
N SER A 224 -14.30 16.91 10.09
CA SER A 224 -15.70 17.25 10.41
C SER A 224 -16.56 16.03 10.74
N GLY A 225 -16.41 14.93 10.00
CA GLY A 225 -17.18 13.70 10.22
C GLY A 225 -17.02 13.09 11.63
N VAL A 226 -15.88 13.27 12.31
CA VAL A 226 -15.71 12.79 13.69
C VAL A 226 -16.62 13.57 14.65
N TYR A 227 -16.78 14.88 14.43
CA TYR A 227 -17.68 15.69 15.25
C TYR A 227 -19.14 15.30 15.06
N ASP A 228 -19.54 14.94 13.84
CA ASP A 228 -20.91 14.45 13.59
C ASP A 228 -21.14 13.08 14.23
N LYS A 229 -20.12 12.22 14.29
CA LYS A 229 -20.18 11.00 15.13
C LYS A 229 -20.38 11.34 16.60
N CYS A 230 -19.62 12.30 17.14
CA CYS A 230 -19.78 12.74 18.53
C CYS A 230 -21.18 13.31 18.82
N LYS A 231 -21.75 14.13 17.91
CA LYS A 231 -23.09 14.71 18.05
C LYS A 231 -24.19 13.65 18.12
N ARG A 232 -24.05 12.53 17.41
CA ARG A 232 -25.03 11.42 17.45
C ARG A 232 -25.08 10.71 18.82
N ASN A 233 -24.09 10.94 19.68
CA ASN A 233 -24.03 10.36 21.03
C ASN A 233 -24.53 11.32 22.13
N LEU A 234 -24.96 12.54 21.77
CA LEU A 234 -25.57 13.53 22.66
C LEU A 234 -27.09 13.52 22.48
#